data_AF-A0A2V7RSX8-F1
#
_entry.id   AF-A0A2V7RSX8-F1
#
_cell.length_a   1.000
_cell.length_b   1.000
_cell.length_c   1.000
_cell.angle_alpha   90.00
_cell.angle_beta   90.00
_cell.angle_gamma   90.00
#
_symmetry.space_group_name_H-M   'P 1'
#
loop_
_entity.id
_entity.type
_entity.pdbx_description
1 polymer ?
#
loop_
_entity_poly.entity_id
_entity_poly.type
_entity_poly.pdbx_seq_one_letter_code
_entity_poly.pdbx_strand_id
1 'polypeptide(L)'
;MAPSNLSKRFQLALALLTAVATSGAIPAAAATTLDTCGYIFKSTDPRTYVAFSESTVLRAFSPKGSVRAEPGLTIKVWYNDEHALTLGVRRVVVKTRTGTTTTDYPFTKLATNPGSALYPQVGATGLNGDQAGTDTKLCSGYPDLCDRPMFPALFITDTTSTPSSKAGDWQSGGTPIPPHAVFGTWKGAVRTVDKTRSPAVITVTNDLDPASNSWNLGSGDPPPAGLSNEGWSAEIRWSVDDLVAAGKMIPGHTYRLQFMVHDGDQNSTG
;
A
#
# COMPACT_ATOMS: atom_id res chain seq x y z
N MET A 1 71.34 -40.66 -29.70
CA MET A 1 69.95 -40.94 -29.28
C MET A 1 69.06 -39.79 -29.72
N ALA A 2 67.99 -40.08 -30.47
CA ALA A 2 66.76 -39.29 -30.50
C ALA A 2 65.83 -39.81 -29.35
N PRO A 3 64.61 -39.27 -29.07
CA PRO A 3 63.82 -38.19 -29.68
C PRO A 3 63.46 -37.09 -28.62
N SER A 4 62.34 -36.34 -28.53
CA SER A 4 61.06 -36.25 -29.29
C SER A 4 60.33 -34.90 -29.13
N ASN A 5 59.53 -34.58 -30.15
CA ASN A 5 58.31 -33.76 -30.20
C ASN A 5 57.41 -33.59 -28.93
N LEU A 6 56.56 -32.54 -29.04
CA LEU A 6 55.14 -32.44 -28.63
C LEU A 6 54.74 -32.04 -27.19
N SER A 7 54.05 -30.89 -27.11
CA SER A 7 52.72 -30.65 -26.51
C SER A 7 52.31 -31.34 -25.20
N LYS A 8 52.03 -30.50 -24.18
CA LYS A 8 50.87 -30.52 -23.24
C LYS A 8 51.03 -29.32 -22.30
N ARG A 9 50.12 -28.33 -22.21
CA ARG A 9 48.75 -28.40 -21.64
C ARG A 9 48.70 -29.26 -20.36
N PHE A 10 48.95 -28.63 -19.20
CA PHE A 10 48.21 -28.74 -17.91
C PHE A 10 49.13 -28.37 -16.73
N GLN A 11 48.94 -27.19 -16.14
CA GLN A 11 49.05 -27.00 -14.69
C GLN A 11 47.93 -26.04 -14.26
N LEU A 12 47.09 -26.49 -13.32
CA LEU A 12 46.07 -25.67 -12.68
C LEU A 12 46.73 -24.79 -11.62
N ALA A 13 46.33 -23.53 -11.53
CA ALA A 13 46.41 -22.75 -10.30
C ALA A 13 45.08 -22.02 -10.10
N LEU A 14 44.36 -22.40 -9.05
CA LEU A 14 43.07 -21.85 -8.65
C LEU A 14 43.28 -20.48 -7.98
N ALA A 15 42.83 -19.40 -8.62
CA ALA A 15 42.76 -18.07 -8.01
C ALA A 15 41.31 -17.78 -7.59
N LEU A 16 41.00 -18.11 -6.33
CA LEU A 16 39.71 -17.89 -5.69
C LEU A 16 39.65 -16.45 -5.13
N LEU A 17 38.50 -15.77 -5.30
CA LEU A 17 37.96 -14.58 -4.61
C LEU A 17 38.95 -13.64 -3.85
N THR A 18 38.84 -12.31 -3.99
CA THR A 18 37.64 -11.59 -3.53
C THR A 18 37.41 -10.27 -4.28
N ALA A 19 36.24 -10.12 -4.89
CA ALA A 19 35.71 -8.79 -5.17
C ALA A 19 35.18 -8.23 -3.84
N VAL A 20 35.90 -7.28 -3.24
CA VAL A 20 35.40 -6.54 -2.07
C VAL A 20 34.29 -5.62 -2.55
N ALA A 21 33.06 -6.13 -2.52
CA ALA A 21 31.88 -5.28 -2.56
C ALA A 21 31.88 -4.43 -1.29
N THR A 22 32.39 -3.21 -1.39
CA THR A 22 32.21 -2.19 -0.35
C THR A 22 30.74 -1.83 -0.32
N SER A 23 29.97 -2.59 0.46
CA SER A 23 28.59 -2.28 0.82
C SER A 23 28.58 -0.92 1.51
N GLY A 24 28.38 0.14 0.74
CA GLY A 24 28.11 1.48 1.23
C GLY A 24 26.74 1.46 1.92
N ALA A 25 26.71 0.94 3.14
CA ALA A 25 25.54 1.01 3.99
C ALA A 25 25.28 2.48 4.33
N ILE A 26 24.41 3.12 3.54
CA ILE A 26 23.92 4.45 3.85
C ILE A 26 23.23 4.36 5.21
N PRO A 27 23.63 5.14 6.23
CA PRO A 27 22.99 5.11 7.53
C PRO A 27 21.60 5.74 7.43
N ALA A 28 20.62 4.92 7.08
CA ALA A 28 19.22 5.31 7.11
C ALA A 28 18.76 5.32 8.58
N ALA A 29 18.62 6.53 9.12
CA ALA A 29 18.04 6.77 10.45
C ALA A 29 16.56 6.37 10.43
N ALA A 30 16.12 5.66 11.47
CA ALA A 30 14.68 5.58 11.74
C ALA A 30 14.20 6.99 12.09
N ALA A 31 13.21 7.50 11.36
CA ALA A 31 12.58 8.78 11.67
C ALA A 31 11.91 8.68 13.06
N THR A 32 12.49 9.35 14.05
CA THR A 32 11.95 9.45 15.42
C THR A 32 10.88 10.54 15.55
N THR A 33 10.56 11.19 14.45
CA THR A 33 9.49 12.17 14.26
C THR A 33 8.63 11.70 13.09
N LEU A 34 7.31 11.92 13.16
CA LEU A 34 6.37 11.82 12.04
C LEU A 34 7.05 12.30 10.75
N ASP A 35 7.24 11.40 9.78
CA ASP A 35 7.87 11.76 8.52
C ASP A 35 6.86 12.57 7.69
N THR A 36 6.90 13.89 7.85
CA THR A 36 6.16 14.83 7.00
C THR A 36 6.47 14.65 5.51
N CYS A 37 7.48 13.83 5.16
CA CYS A 37 7.93 13.50 3.81
C CYS A 37 8.35 14.74 2.99
N GLY A 38 8.40 15.92 3.60
CA GLY A 38 8.51 17.21 2.93
C GLY A 38 7.20 17.74 2.30
N TYR A 39 6.04 17.10 2.50
CA TYR A 39 4.79 17.36 1.73
C TYR A 39 3.68 18.07 2.51
N ILE A 40 3.96 19.24 3.07
CA ILE A 40 2.91 20.27 3.16
C ILE A 40 3.44 21.53 2.49
N PHE A 41 3.57 21.48 1.16
CA PHE A 41 3.88 22.64 0.35
C PHE A 41 2.90 22.73 -0.83
N LYS A 42 2.37 23.93 -1.04
CA LYS A 42 1.42 24.19 -2.13
C LYS A 42 2.18 24.21 -3.46
N SER A 43 1.81 23.31 -4.36
CA SER A 43 2.37 23.24 -5.72
C SER A 43 1.25 23.23 -6.77
N THR A 44 1.59 23.01 -8.04
CA THR A 44 0.63 22.76 -9.11
C THR A 44 0.06 21.34 -9.09
N ASP A 45 0.75 20.37 -8.47
CA ASP A 45 0.13 19.08 -8.11
C ASP A 45 -0.58 19.26 -6.76
N PRO A 46 -1.91 19.11 -6.69
CA PRO A 46 -2.65 19.37 -5.47
C PRO A 46 -2.39 18.32 -4.38
N ARG A 47 -1.85 17.13 -4.71
CA ARG A 47 -1.51 16.09 -3.72
C ARG A 47 -0.42 16.54 -2.74
N THR A 48 0.51 17.42 -3.17
CA THR A 48 1.61 17.91 -2.32
C THR A 48 1.16 18.81 -1.16
N TYR A 49 -0.12 19.23 -1.18
CA TYR A 49 -0.74 20.08 -0.17
C TYR A 49 -1.83 19.37 0.65
N VAL A 50 -2.06 18.08 0.40
CA VAL A 50 -2.95 17.27 1.24
C VAL A 50 -2.16 16.79 2.44
N ALA A 51 -2.57 17.24 3.62
CA ALA A 51 -2.02 16.74 4.87
C ALA A 51 -2.22 15.21 4.95
N PHE A 52 -1.12 14.48 5.00
CA PHE A 52 -1.11 13.10 5.45
C PHE A 52 -1.13 13.10 6.98
N SER A 53 -2.30 13.26 7.57
CA SER A 53 -2.51 12.83 8.95
C SER A 53 -2.28 11.31 8.94
N GLU A 54 -1.27 10.82 9.68
CA GLU A 54 -1.24 9.41 10.05
C GLU A 54 -2.51 9.15 10.85
N SER A 55 -3.53 8.62 10.17
CA SER A 55 -4.83 8.36 10.76
C SER A 55 -4.61 7.37 11.91
N THR A 56 -5.21 7.65 13.07
CA THR A 56 -4.97 6.90 14.32
C THR A 56 -5.17 5.40 14.13
N VAL A 57 -5.97 5.03 13.14
CA VAL A 57 -6.27 3.66 12.70
C VAL A 57 -5.05 2.83 12.31
N LEU A 58 -3.95 3.42 11.80
CA LEU A 58 -2.70 2.70 11.54
C LEU A 58 -1.87 2.61 12.83
N ARG A 59 -2.09 1.53 13.60
CA ARG A 59 -1.46 1.36 14.92
C ARG A 59 -0.01 0.89 14.85
N ALA A 60 0.35 0.11 13.83
CA ALA A 60 1.72 -0.35 13.62
C ALA A 60 2.00 -0.77 12.18
N PHE A 61 3.30 -0.85 11.86
CA PHE A 61 3.81 -1.51 10.66
C PHE A 61 5.08 -2.32 10.98
N SER A 62 5.43 -3.24 10.09
CA SER A 62 6.65 -4.07 10.12
C SER A 62 7.07 -4.43 8.69
N PRO A 63 8.37 -4.55 8.36
CA PRO A 63 9.53 -4.22 9.19
C PRO A 63 9.57 -2.74 9.61
N LYS A 64 10.24 -2.44 10.73
CA LYS A 64 10.53 -1.07 11.18
C LYS A 64 11.99 -0.71 10.94
N GLY A 65 12.23 0.53 10.52
CA GLY A 65 13.57 1.02 10.21
C GLY A 65 14.21 0.32 9.01
N SER A 66 15.53 0.34 8.98
CA SER A 66 16.35 -0.10 7.83
C SER A 66 16.55 -1.62 7.86
N VAL A 67 15.72 -2.35 7.11
CA VAL A 67 15.77 -3.82 7.06
C VAL A 67 16.23 -4.31 5.69
N ARG A 68 17.17 -5.26 5.71
CA ARG A 68 17.56 -6.01 4.52
C ARG A 68 16.39 -6.92 4.11
N ALA A 69 15.91 -6.75 2.90
CA ALA A 69 14.93 -7.66 2.32
C ALA A 69 15.57 -9.04 2.06
N GLU A 70 14.91 -10.08 2.55
CA GLU A 70 15.29 -11.49 2.38
C GLU A 70 14.09 -12.28 1.83
N PRO A 71 14.30 -13.42 1.15
CA PRO A 71 13.20 -14.23 0.62
C PRO A 71 12.19 -14.63 1.72
N GLY A 72 10.90 -14.56 1.40
CA GLY A 72 9.80 -14.78 2.34
C GLY A 72 9.52 -13.61 3.30
N LEU A 73 10.24 -12.49 3.21
CA LEU A 73 9.93 -11.30 4.01
C LEU A 73 8.55 -10.73 3.63
N THR A 74 7.80 -10.31 4.64
CA THR A 74 6.47 -9.70 4.48
C THR A 74 6.46 -8.30 5.09
N ILE A 75 5.90 -7.37 4.32
CA ILE A 75 5.57 -6.01 4.77
C ILE A 75 4.14 -6.07 5.31
N LYS A 76 3.94 -5.60 6.53
CA LYS A 76 2.68 -5.72 7.29
C LYS A 76 2.29 -4.38 7.89
N VAL A 77 1.01 -4.07 7.88
CA VAL A 77 0.42 -2.99 8.69
C VAL A 77 -0.74 -3.54 9.53
N TRP A 78 -0.87 -3.04 10.75
CA TRP A 78 -1.95 -3.38 11.67
C TRP A 78 -2.87 -2.17 11.81
N TYR A 79 -4.10 -2.40 11.38
CA TYR A 79 -5.22 -1.48 11.48
C TYR A 79 -6.01 -1.78 12.76
N ASN A 80 -6.39 -0.74 13.52
CA ASN A 80 -7.47 -0.83 14.50
C ASN A 80 -8.14 0.53 14.76
N ASP A 81 -9.46 0.49 14.78
CA ASP A 81 -10.35 1.65 14.87
C ASP A 81 -11.73 1.28 15.49
N GLU A 82 -12.59 2.28 15.69
CA GLU A 82 -14.01 2.13 16.00
C GLU A 82 -14.86 1.55 14.84
N HIS A 83 -14.31 1.44 13.63
CA HIS A 83 -14.98 0.82 12.47
C HIS A 83 -14.10 -0.21 11.75
N ALA A 84 -14.74 -1.15 11.03
CA ALA A 84 -14.06 -2.18 10.27
C ALA A 84 -13.25 -1.61 9.11
N LEU A 85 -12.08 -2.20 8.85
CA LEU A 85 -11.22 -1.83 7.73
C LEU A 85 -12.02 -1.79 6.44
N THR A 86 -11.96 -0.68 5.70
CA THR A 86 -12.53 -0.65 4.35
C THR A 86 -11.54 -1.28 3.36
N LEU A 87 -11.90 -2.45 2.84
CA LEU A 87 -11.06 -3.16 1.87
C LEU A 87 -11.13 -2.53 0.46
N GLY A 88 -12.16 -1.73 0.17
CA GLY A 88 -12.26 -0.93 -1.05
C GLY A 88 -13.70 -0.77 -1.59
N VAL A 89 -13.81 -0.14 -2.76
CA VAL A 89 -15.10 0.22 -3.39
C VAL A 89 -15.62 -0.95 -4.23
N ARG A 90 -16.47 -1.79 -3.63
CA ARG A 90 -17.10 -2.94 -4.32
C ARG A 90 -18.10 -2.55 -5.42
N ARG A 91 -18.59 -1.31 -5.39
CA ARG A 91 -19.64 -0.80 -6.30
C ARG A 91 -19.49 0.69 -6.52
N VAL A 92 -19.63 1.11 -7.78
CA VAL A 92 -19.80 2.52 -8.15
C VAL A 92 -21.23 2.75 -8.65
N VAL A 93 -21.83 3.87 -8.24
CA VAL A 93 -23.13 4.35 -8.70
C VAL A 93 -22.95 5.74 -9.33
N VAL A 94 -23.18 5.86 -10.63
CA VAL A 94 -23.10 7.13 -11.35
C VAL A 94 -24.52 7.61 -11.63
N LYS A 95 -24.90 8.75 -11.05
CA LYS A 95 -26.23 9.34 -11.19
C LYS A 95 -26.16 10.59 -12.06
N THR A 96 -27.02 10.65 -13.07
CA THR A 96 -27.12 11.75 -14.04
C THR A 96 -28.57 12.25 -14.12
N ARG A 97 -28.82 13.32 -14.88
CA ARG A 97 -30.19 13.82 -15.11
C ARG A 97 -31.05 12.85 -15.94
N THR A 98 -30.43 11.95 -16.70
CA THR A 98 -31.11 11.00 -17.61
C THR A 98 -31.22 9.59 -17.03
N GLY A 99 -30.58 9.30 -15.90
CA GLY A 99 -30.66 7.99 -15.24
C GLY A 99 -29.48 7.71 -14.31
N THR A 100 -29.52 6.52 -13.70
CA THR A 100 -28.49 6.01 -12.80
C THR A 100 -27.88 4.73 -13.37
N THR A 101 -26.55 4.65 -13.38
CA THR A 101 -25.80 3.44 -13.74
C THR A 101 -25.13 2.88 -12.49
N THR A 102 -25.24 1.57 -12.27
CA THR A 102 -24.55 0.86 -11.19
C THR A 102 -23.54 -0.12 -11.80
N THR A 103 -22.31 -0.06 -11.32
CA THR A 103 -21.21 -0.93 -11.76
C THR A 103 -20.68 -1.68 -10.53
N ASP A 104 -20.83 -3.01 -10.52
CA ASP A 104 -20.24 -3.89 -9.51
C ASP A 104 -18.84 -4.33 -9.93
N TYR A 105 -17.92 -4.36 -8.97
CA TYR A 105 -16.52 -4.75 -9.16
C TYR A 105 -16.21 -6.05 -8.39
N PRO A 106 -15.23 -6.86 -8.84
CA PRO A 106 -14.73 -8.00 -8.09
C PRO A 106 -14.31 -7.56 -6.68
N PHE A 107 -14.88 -8.19 -5.64
CA PHE A 107 -14.63 -7.80 -4.25
C PHE A 107 -14.64 -9.01 -3.30
N THR A 108 -13.61 -9.13 -2.47
CA THR A 108 -13.50 -10.20 -1.46
C THR A 108 -14.30 -9.83 -0.22
N LYS A 109 -15.54 -10.34 -0.15
CA LYS A 109 -16.39 -10.23 1.04
C LYS A 109 -15.80 -11.00 2.22
N LEU A 110 -15.97 -10.46 3.42
CA LEU A 110 -15.68 -11.17 4.67
C LEU A 110 -16.63 -12.38 4.81
N ALA A 111 -16.09 -13.60 4.75
CA ALA A 111 -16.87 -14.84 4.82
C ALA A 111 -17.05 -15.39 6.25
N THR A 112 -16.05 -15.17 7.11
CA THR A 112 -16.02 -15.52 8.54
C THR A 112 -15.47 -14.34 9.31
N ASN A 113 -15.74 -14.25 10.61
CA ASN A 113 -15.23 -13.16 11.45
C ASN A 113 -14.51 -13.69 12.71
N PRO A 114 -13.19 -13.49 12.86
CA PRO A 114 -12.29 -12.93 11.86
C PRO A 114 -12.19 -13.81 10.59
N GLY A 115 -11.79 -13.17 9.49
CA GLY A 115 -11.56 -13.81 8.20
C GLY A 115 -10.09 -13.76 7.82
N SER A 116 -9.76 -14.46 6.73
CA SER A 116 -8.50 -14.28 6.01
C SER A 116 -8.73 -14.43 4.52
N ALA A 117 -7.94 -13.71 3.71
CA ALA A 117 -7.93 -13.85 2.27
C ALA A 117 -6.54 -13.54 1.70
N LEU A 118 -6.10 -14.39 0.76
CA LEU A 118 -4.94 -14.11 -0.09
C LEU A 118 -5.41 -13.42 -1.38
N TYR A 119 -4.59 -12.51 -1.89
CA TYR A 119 -4.85 -11.67 -3.08
C TYR A 119 -6.30 -11.13 -3.14
N PRO A 120 -6.77 -10.46 -2.07
CA PRO A 120 -8.14 -9.97 -1.99
C PRO A 120 -8.47 -9.07 -3.19
N GLN A 121 -9.65 -9.29 -3.77
CA GLN A 121 -10.22 -8.38 -4.76
C GLN A 121 -10.72 -7.14 -4.02
N VAL A 122 -10.22 -5.96 -4.37
CA VAL A 122 -10.45 -4.71 -3.64
C VAL A 122 -11.55 -3.82 -4.26
N GLY A 123 -12.25 -4.31 -5.29
CA GLY A 123 -13.26 -3.53 -6.01
C GLY A 123 -12.66 -2.64 -7.09
N ALA A 124 -13.19 -1.43 -7.25
CA ALA A 124 -12.69 -0.45 -8.19
C ALA A 124 -11.27 0.02 -7.79
N THR A 125 -10.33 -0.02 -8.75
CA THR A 125 -8.93 0.41 -8.56
C THR A 125 -8.53 1.61 -9.42
N GLY A 126 -9.43 2.08 -10.30
CA GLY A 126 -9.22 3.32 -11.04
C GLY A 126 -9.10 4.50 -10.07
N LEU A 127 -8.18 5.42 -10.33
CA LEU A 127 -7.92 6.55 -9.42
C LEU A 127 -8.76 7.79 -9.75
N ASN A 128 -9.08 7.99 -11.03
CA ASN A 128 -9.81 9.15 -11.52
C ASN A 128 -11.05 8.77 -12.35
N GLY A 129 -11.88 9.78 -12.61
CA GLY A 129 -13.14 9.65 -13.35
C GLY A 129 -14.32 9.13 -12.53
N ASP A 130 -15.48 9.00 -13.19
CA ASP A 130 -16.74 8.59 -12.54
C ASP A 130 -16.63 7.20 -11.89
N GLN A 131 -15.80 6.31 -12.45
CA GLN A 131 -15.62 4.92 -12.06
C GLN A 131 -14.41 4.68 -11.13
N ALA A 132 -13.85 5.74 -10.54
CA ALA A 132 -12.76 5.62 -9.58
C ALA A 132 -13.18 4.87 -8.30
N GLY A 133 -12.23 4.18 -7.67
CA GLY A 133 -12.36 3.57 -6.34
C GLY A 133 -11.71 4.40 -5.25
N THR A 134 -11.86 5.72 -5.33
CA THR A 134 -11.21 6.70 -4.46
C THR A 134 -12.17 7.34 -3.47
N ASP A 135 -11.62 7.93 -2.43
CA ASP A 135 -12.38 8.55 -1.35
C ASP A 135 -13.13 9.83 -1.77
N THR A 136 -13.65 10.56 -0.78
CA THR A 136 -14.35 11.84 -0.96
C THR A 136 -13.43 13.06 -0.91
N LYS A 137 -12.11 12.88 -0.73
CA LYS A 137 -11.16 13.98 -0.53
C LYS A 137 -10.89 14.67 -1.85
N LEU A 138 -11.60 15.77 -2.10
CA LEU A 138 -11.38 16.58 -3.29
C LEU A 138 -10.08 17.37 -3.20
N CYS A 139 -9.22 17.21 -4.21
CA CYS A 139 -8.11 18.10 -4.48
C CYS A 139 -8.57 19.28 -5.36
N SER A 140 -7.92 20.44 -5.24
CA SER A 140 -8.22 21.59 -6.10
C SER A 140 -7.65 21.40 -7.51
N GLY A 141 -8.47 20.96 -8.46
CA GLY A 141 -8.13 20.76 -9.87
C GLY A 141 -9.21 19.97 -10.63
N TYR A 142 -9.17 20.00 -11.96
CA TYR A 142 -9.91 19.03 -12.79
C TYR A 142 -8.95 18.35 -13.79
N PRO A 143 -8.91 17.00 -13.88
CA PRO A 143 -9.61 16.06 -13.00
C PRO A 143 -9.20 16.25 -11.53
N ASP A 144 -10.04 15.78 -10.61
CA ASP A 144 -9.64 15.67 -9.21
C ASP A 144 -8.46 14.69 -9.16
N LEU A 145 -7.29 15.18 -8.75
CA LEU A 145 -6.03 14.43 -8.70
C LEU A 145 -5.73 13.89 -7.31
N CYS A 146 -6.61 14.06 -6.30
CA CYS A 146 -6.34 13.49 -4.99
C CYS A 146 -6.16 11.97 -5.09
N ASP A 147 -6.92 11.28 -5.95
CA ASP A 147 -6.58 9.91 -6.38
C ASP A 147 -6.32 8.93 -5.22
N ARG A 148 -6.85 9.19 -4.01
CA ARG A 148 -6.58 8.41 -2.79
C ARG A 148 -7.36 7.10 -2.86
N PRO A 149 -6.72 5.93 -3.08
CA PRO A 149 -7.44 4.67 -3.19
C PRO A 149 -8.16 4.34 -1.88
N MET A 150 -9.44 3.94 -1.95
CA MET A 150 -10.18 3.46 -0.78
C MET A 150 -9.69 2.12 -0.24
N PHE A 151 -8.94 1.38 -1.05
CA PHE A 151 -8.35 0.11 -0.64
C PHE A 151 -7.01 0.33 0.07
N PRO A 152 -6.61 -0.56 1.01
CA PRO A 152 -5.31 -0.49 1.64
C PRO A 152 -4.18 -0.53 0.62
N ALA A 153 -3.39 0.53 0.50
CA ALA A 153 -2.42 0.68 -0.58
C ALA A 153 -0.99 0.80 -0.04
N LEU A 154 -0.07 0.10 -0.71
CA LEU A 154 1.36 0.31 -0.60
C LEU A 154 1.86 1.12 -1.81
N PHE A 155 2.66 2.14 -1.53
CA PHE A 155 3.41 2.93 -2.48
C PHE A 155 4.91 2.69 -2.25
N ILE A 156 5.68 2.52 -3.33
CA ILE A 156 7.09 2.14 -3.28
C ILE A 156 7.91 3.15 -4.08
N THR A 157 8.82 3.85 -3.41
CA THR A 157 9.80 4.74 -4.05
C THR A 157 11.19 4.10 -4.00
N ASP A 158 11.79 3.85 -5.17
CA ASP A 158 13.21 3.51 -5.27
C ASP A 158 14.07 4.74 -4.92
N THR A 159 14.95 4.56 -3.94
CA THR A 159 15.86 5.58 -3.41
C THR A 159 17.33 5.24 -3.63
N THR A 160 17.63 4.16 -4.37
CA THR A 160 18.98 3.58 -4.53
C THR A 160 19.99 4.56 -5.12
N SER A 161 19.63 5.24 -6.20
CA SER A 161 20.48 6.23 -6.87
C SER A 161 20.28 7.66 -6.33
N THR A 162 19.07 7.95 -5.84
CA THR A 162 18.67 9.28 -5.37
C THR A 162 17.90 9.14 -4.05
N PRO A 163 18.56 9.30 -2.88
CA PRO A 163 17.91 9.14 -1.58
C PRO A 163 16.72 10.08 -1.34
N SER A 164 16.76 11.28 -1.94
CA SER A 164 15.67 12.25 -1.94
C SER A 164 14.57 11.99 -2.97
N SER A 165 14.65 10.89 -3.74
CA SER A 165 13.66 10.50 -4.74
C SER A 165 12.26 10.46 -4.14
N LYS A 166 11.29 10.93 -4.93
CA LYS A 166 9.88 11.07 -4.59
C LYS A 166 8.92 10.35 -5.56
N ALA A 167 9.45 9.79 -6.64
CA ALA A 167 8.69 9.39 -7.83
C ALA A 167 7.67 8.26 -7.61
N GLY A 168 7.78 7.48 -6.53
CA GLY A 168 6.83 6.42 -6.18
C GLY A 168 5.88 6.79 -5.04
N ASP A 169 6.02 7.98 -4.43
CA ASP A 169 5.12 8.44 -3.37
C ASP A 169 3.77 8.81 -3.97
N TRP A 170 2.68 8.60 -3.24
CA TRP A 170 1.34 9.03 -3.65
C TRP A 170 1.30 10.52 -4.03
N GLN A 171 1.99 11.39 -3.27
CA GLN A 171 2.08 12.83 -3.54
C GLN A 171 2.73 13.19 -4.90
N SER A 172 3.44 12.26 -5.53
CA SER A 172 4.04 12.43 -6.86
C SER A 172 3.34 11.61 -7.95
N GLY A 173 2.14 11.08 -7.67
CA GLY A 173 1.40 10.21 -8.60
C GLY A 173 1.88 8.76 -8.62
N GLY A 174 2.51 8.28 -7.54
CA GLY A 174 2.91 6.89 -7.39
C GLY A 174 1.76 5.90 -7.60
N THR A 175 2.07 4.71 -8.12
CA THR A 175 1.05 3.67 -8.36
C THR A 175 0.74 2.89 -7.08
N PRO A 176 -0.51 2.87 -6.59
CA PRO A 176 -0.88 2.08 -5.42
C PRO A 176 -0.86 0.58 -5.72
N ILE A 177 -0.36 -0.20 -4.78
CA ILE A 177 -0.31 -1.66 -4.85
C ILE A 177 -1.31 -2.23 -3.82
N PRO A 178 -2.36 -2.98 -4.25
CA PRO A 178 -3.31 -3.62 -3.35
C PRO A 178 -2.63 -4.74 -2.54
N PRO A 179 -3.20 -5.18 -1.41
CA PRO A 179 -2.54 -6.12 -0.52
C PRO A 179 -2.56 -7.55 -1.08
N HIS A 180 -1.54 -8.33 -0.70
CA HIS A 180 -1.42 -9.74 -1.08
C HIS A 180 -2.08 -10.66 -0.04
N ALA A 181 -2.32 -10.16 1.17
CA ALA A 181 -3.24 -10.79 2.11
C ALA A 181 -3.91 -9.77 3.04
N VAL A 182 -5.09 -10.16 3.57
CA VAL A 182 -5.79 -9.46 4.65
C VAL A 182 -6.30 -10.48 5.67
N PHE A 183 -6.22 -10.14 6.95
CA PHE A 183 -6.63 -10.95 8.09
C PHE A 183 -7.42 -10.08 9.09
N GLY A 184 -8.36 -10.66 9.84
CA GLY A 184 -9.20 -9.91 10.79
C GLY A 184 -10.57 -9.54 10.21
N THR A 185 -11.00 -8.30 10.41
CA THR A 185 -12.35 -7.84 10.05
C THR A 185 -12.32 -6.69 9.04
N TRP A 186 -13.08 -6.80 7.96
CA TRP A 186 -13.18 -5.77 6.92
C TRP A 186 -14.58 -5.66 6.32
N LYS A 187 -14.86 -4.51 5.71
CA LYS A 187 -16.09 -4.17 4.99
C LYS A 187 -15.80 -3.62 3.59
N GLY A 188 -16.80 -3.58 2.73
CA GLY A 188 -16.75 -2.89 1.45
C GLY A 188 -17.30 -1.47 1.55
N ALA A 189 -17.25 -0.74 0.44
CA ALA A 189 -17.94 0.54 0.28
C ALA A 189 -18.63 0.67 -1.08
N VAL A 190 -19.65 1.52 -1.12
CA VAL A 190 -20.33 1.98 -2.35
C VAL A 190 -19.97 3.44 -2.58
N ARG A 191 -19.36 3.75 -3.72
CA ARG A 191 -19.08 5.14 -4.13
C ARG A 191 -20.19 5.65 -5.04
N THR A 192 -20.75 6.81 -4.73
CA THR A 192 -21.77 7.46 -5.56
C THR A 192 -21.23 8.74 -6.14
N VAL A 193 -21.40 8.94 -7.45
CA VAL A 193 -21.06 10.18 -8.17
C VAL A 193 -22.38 10.80 -8.67
N ASP A 194 -22.87 11.81 -7.96
CA ASP A 194 -24.10 12.54 -8.33
C ASP A 194 -23.78 13.75 -9.22
N LYS A 195 -23.88 13.52 -10.53
CA LYS A 195 -23.69 14.51 -11.61
C LYS A 195 -24.98 15.28 -11.91
N THR A 196 -26.03 15.17 -11.09
CA THR A 196 -27.20 16.08 -11.15
C THR A 196 -26.89 17.44 -10.51
N ARG A 197 -25.86 17.48 -9.64
CA ARG A 197 -25.34 18.68 -8.97
C ARG A 197 -24.12 19.25 -9.71
N SER A 198 -23.82 20.53 -9.46
CA SER A 198 -22.67 21.24 -10.03
C SER A 198 -21.94 22.04 -8.93
N PRO A 199 -20.70 21.68 -8.55
CA PRO A 199 -19.94 20.50 -9.00
C PRO A 199 -20.66 19.19 -8.66
N ALA A 200 -20.25 18.11 -9.31
CA ALA A 200 -20.77 16.78 -8.98
C ALA A 200 -20.44 16.42 -7.52
N VAL A 201 -21.38 15.83 -6.81
CA VAL A 201 -21.18 15.42 -5.41
C VAL A 201 -20.75 13.96 -5.38
N ILE A 202 -19.63 13.69 -4.72
CA ILE A 202 -19.10 12.34 -4.51
C ILE A 202 -19.36 11.95 -3.06
N THR A 203 -19.91 10.77 -2.83
CA THR A 203 -20.00 10.16 -1.49
C THR A 203 -19.43 8.76 -1.52
N VAL A 204 -18.79 8.34 -0.43
CA VAL A 204 -18.42 6.95 -0.19
C VAL A 204 -19.19 6.49 1.03
N THR A 205 -20.04 5.48 0.85
CA THR A 205 -20.84 4.91 1.93
C THR A 205 -20.34 3.50 2.20
N ASN A 206 -19.72 3.31 3.35
CA ASN A 206 -19.25 2.01 3.81
C ASN A 206 -20.43 1.06 4.03
N ASP A 207 -20.19 -0.24 3.86
CA ASP A 207 -21.14 -1.28 4.28
C ASP A 207 -21.28 -1.28 5.81
N LEU A 208 -22.29 -2.00 6.34
CA LEU A 208 -22.41 -2.19 7.78
C LEU A 208 -21.18 -2.93 8.34
N ASP A 209 -20.74 -2.52 9.52
CA ASP A 209 -19.67 -3.21 10.23
C ASP A 209 -20.07 -4.66 10.57
N PRO A 210 -19.19 -5.64 10.31
CA PRO A 210 -19.27 -6.95 10.95
C PRO A 210 -19.10 -6.80 12.48
N ALA A 211 -19.28 -7.87 13.24
CA ALA A 211 -18.96 -7.82 14.67
C ALA A 211 -17.48 -7.45 14.90
N SER A 212 -17.18 -6.76 16.00
CA SER A 212 -15.80 -6.44 16.41
C SER A 212 -15.00 -7.72 16.69
N ASN A 213 -13.69 -7.68 16.42
CA ASN A 213 -12.78 -8.83 16.62
C ASN A 213 -11.70 -8.59 17.68
N SER A 214 -11.49 -7.36 18.17
CA SER A 214 -10.63 -7.05 19.33
C SER A 214 -9.22 -7.65 19.25
N TRP A 215 -8.49 -7.36 18.17
CA TRP A 215 -7.19 -7.95 17.83
C TRP A 215 -7.15 -9.48 17.62
N ASN A 216 -8.29 -10.17 17.62
CA ASN A 216 -8.35 -11.54 17.10
C ASN A 216 -8.29 -11.50 15.57
N LEU A 217 -7.09 -11.69 15.02
CA LEU A 217 -6.81 -11.67 13.59
C LEU A 217 -6.96 -13.06 12.93
N GLY A 218 -7.41 -14.07 13.68
CA GLY A 218 -7.55 -15.44 13.20
C GLY A 218 -6.20 -16.07 12.85
N SER A 219 -5.92 -16.21 11.56
CA SER A 219 -4.65 -16.73 11.02
C SER A 219 -3.60 -15.65 10.74
N GLY A 220 -3.90 -14.37 11.01
CA GLY A 220 -2.94 -13.26 10.91
C GLY A 220 -1.94 -13.23 12.06
N ASP A 221 -0.86 -12.48 11.87
CA ASP A 221 0.17 -12.25 12.88
C ASP A 221 -0.35 -11.28 13.95
N PRO A 222 -0.10 -11.53 15.25
CA PRO A 222 -0.52 -10.61 16.31
C PRO A 222 0.15 -9.24 16.14
N PRO A 223 -0.55 -8.14 16.51
CA PRO A 223 0.06 -6.82 16.54
C PRO A 223 1.20 -6.75 17.55
N PRO A 224 2.13 -5.78 17.41
CA PRO A 224 3.03 -5.40 18.49
C PRO A 224 2.30 -5.18 19.82
N ALA A 225 2.93 -5.55 20.93
CA ALA A 225 2.34 -5.40 22.25
C ALA A 225 2.13 -3.91 22.63
N GLY A 226 1.06 -3.62 23.38
CA GLY A 226 0.78 -2.29 23.92
C GLY A 226 -0.01 -1.34 23.01
N LEU A 227 -0.51 -1.81 21.86
CA LEU A 227 -1.45 -1.02 21.04
C LEU A 227 -2.83 -0.97 21.71
N SER A 228 -3.54 0.15 21.53
CA SER A 228 -4.95 0.29 21.92
C SER A 228 -5.84 -0.66 21.12
N ASN A 229 -7.07 -0.88 21.62
CA ASN A 229 -8.09 -1.68 20.94
C ASN A 229 -9.43 -0.94 20.96
N GLU A 230 -9.81 -0.39 19.81
CA GLU A 230 -11.09 0.31 19.61
C GLU A 230 -12.20 -0.61 19.03
N GLY A 231 -11.89 -1.91 18.88
CA GLY A 231 -12.88 -2.96 18.60
C GLY A 231 -12.65 -3.69 17.29
N TRP A 232 -12.44 -2.98 16.18
CA TRP A 232 -12.26 -3.59 14.87
C TRP A 232 -10.81 -3.54 14.44
N SER A 233 -10.28 -4.65 13.91
CA SER A 233 -8.86 -4.77 13.64
C SER A 233 -8.56 -5.67 12.46
N ALA A 234 -7.50 -5.34 11.74
CA ALA A 234 -7.03 -6.10 10.60
C ALA A 234 -5.50 -6.08 10.49
N GLU A 235 -4.93 -7.16 9.96
CA GLU A 235 -3.58 -7.16 9.40
C GLU A 235 -3.70 -7.11 7.88
N ILE A 236 -2.91 -6.23 7.25
CA ILE A 236 -2.80 -6.10 5.81
C ILE A 236 -1.35 -6.37 5.44
N ARG A 237 -1.12 -7.23 4.43
CA ARG A 237 0.21 -7.79 4.11
C ARG A 237 0.55 -7.69 2.63
N TRP A 238 1.80 -7.36 2.33
CA TRP A 238 2.44 -7.51 1.03
C TRP A 238 3.65 -8.43 1.14
N SER A 239 3.85 -9.33 0.18
CA SER A 239 5.02 -10.20 0.11
C SER A 239 6.13 -9.53 -0.70
N VAL A 240 7.36 -9.52 -0.18
CA VAL A 240 8.52 -9.01 -0.92
C VAL A 240 8.78 -9.86 -2.16
N ASP A 241 8.63 -11.18 -2.08
CA ASP A 241 8.89 -12.08 -3.22
C ASP A 241 7.95 -11.80 -4.39
N ASP A 242 6.67 -11.54 -4.10
CA ASP A 242 5.67 -11.18 -5.12
C ASP A 242 5.95 -9.78 -5.69
N LEU A 243 6.38 -8.82 -4.86
CA LEU A 243 6.78 -7.48 -5.31
C LEU A 243 8.00 -7.54 -6.22
N VAL A 244 8.95 -8.45 -5.96
CA VAL A 244 10.08 -8.73 -6.85
C VAL A 244 9.62 -9.41 -8.14
N ALA A 245 8.76 -10.44 -8.05
CA ALA A 245 8.21 -11.12 -9.22
C ALA A 245 7.39 -10.20 -10.13
N ALA A 246 6.69 -9.22 -9.56
CA ALA A 246 5.94 -8.18 -10.27
C ALA A 246 6.81 -6.99 -10.75
N GLY A 247 8.14 -7.03 -10.55
CA GLY A 247 9.06 -5.97 -10.95
C GLY A 247 8.87 -4.64 -10.20
N LYS A 248 8.20 -4.67 -9.03
CA LYS A 248 7.99 -3.51 -8.14
C LYS A 248 9.16 -3.29 -7.18
N MET A 249 9.92 -4.35 -6.92
CA MET A 249 11.19 -4.30 -6.19
C MET A 249 12.26 -5.06 -6.97
N ILE A 250 13.51 -4.62 -6.86
CA ILE A 250 14.67 -5.18 -7.55
C ILE A 250 15.69 -5.60 -6.48
N PRO A 251 16.23 -6.84 -6.50
CA PRO A 251 17.25 -7.25 -5.55
C PRO A 251 18.48 -6.33 -5.54
N GLY A 252 18.92 -5.91 -4.36
CA GLY A 252 20.07 -5.01 -4.17
C GLY A 252 19.73 -3.51 -4.14
N HIS A 253 18.48 -3.13 -4.41
CA HIS A 253 18.01 -1.74 -4.33
C HIS A 253 17.50 -1.38 -2.92
N THR A 254 17.42 -0.08 -2.63
CA THR A 254 16.86 0.52 -1.41
C THR A 254 15.55 1.23 -1.73
N TYR A 255 14.56 1.08 -0.85
CA TYR A 255 13.20 1.59 -1.05
C TYR A 255 12.70 2.37 0.16
N ARG A 256 11.94 3.45 -0.08
CA ARG A 256 11.00 4.01 0.89
C ARG A 256 9.60 3.45 0.60
N LEU A 257 8.90 3.07 1.65
CA LEU A 257 7.53 2.56 1.61
C LEU A 257 6.59 3.62 2.21
N GLN A 258 5.43 3.81 1.59
CA GLN A 258 4.34 4.62 2.14
C GLN A 258 3.05 3.79 2.10
N PHE A 259 2.28 3.84 3.19
CA PHE A 259 1.03 3.12 3.34
C PHE A 259 -0.15 4.09 3.28
N MET A 260 -1.30 3.63 2.80
CA MET A 260 -2.57 4.35 2.92
C MET A 260 -3.66 3.36 3.37
N VAL A 261 -4.38 3.73 4.42
CA VAL A 261 -5.52 3.00 4.99
C VAL A 261 -6.57 4.02 5.42
N HIS A 262 -7.83 3.59 5.50
CA HIS A 262 -8.98 4.44 5.84
C HIS A 262 -9.76 3.84 7.01
N ASP A 263 -10.25 4.71 7.89
CA ASP A 263 -11.09 4.45 9.08
C ASP A 263 -12.39 3.66 8.82
N GLY A 264 -12.92 3.73 7.61
CA GLY A 264 -14.22 3.14 7.32
C GLY A 264 -15.44 3.87 7.90
N ASP A 265 -15.31 5.11 8.37
CA ASP A 265 -16.40 6.08 8.43
C ASP A 265 -16.10 7.30 7.54
N GLN A 266 -16.26 7.10 6.23
CA GLN A 266 -15.96 8.11 5.22
C GLN A 266 -16.95 9.30 5.17
N ASN A 267 -17.79 9.45 6.21
CA ASN A 267 -18.68 10.59 6.43
C ASN A 267 -18.16 11.54 7.53
N SER A 268 -17.16 11.13 8.32
CA SER A 268 -16.44 11.99 9.25
C SER A 268 -15.02 12.25 8.75
N THR A 269 -14.16 12.86 9.58
CA THR A 269 -12.78 13.24 9.18
C THR A 269 -11.76 12.27 9.77
N GLY A 270 -11.39 11.24 9.00
CA GLY A 270 -10.28 10.31 9.29
C GLY A 270 -9.52 9.83 8.06
#